data_AF-A0A7C9RI00-F1
#
_entry.id   AF-A0A7C9RI00-F1
#
_cell.length_a   1.000
_cell.length_b   1.000
_cell.length_c   1.000
_cell.angle_alpha   90.00
_cell.angle_beta   90.00
_cell.angle_gamma   90.00
#
_symmetry.space_group_name_H-M   'P 1'
#
loop_
_entity.id
_entity.type
_entity.pdbx_description
1 polymer ?
#
loop_
_entity_poly.entity_id
_entity_poly.type
_entity_poly.pdbx_seq_one_letter_code
_entity_poly.pdbx_strand_id
1 'polypeptide(L)' 'MAASPKSFEDAIQNGVKRAVKTLKNVEGVWIANQKCVIKNGKIAEYRVNLR' A
#
# COMPACT_ATOMS: atom_id res chain seq x y z
N MET A 1 -5.70 1.32 -4.21
CA MET A 1 -5.04 2.09 -3.14
C MET A 1 -5.14 1.35 -1.80
N ALA A 2 -4.00 1.17 -1.13
CA ALA A 2 -3.90 0.59 0.20
C ALA A 2 -3.20 1.59 1.14
N ALA A 3 -3.56 1.56 2.43
CA ALA A 3 -3.00 2.44 3.43
C ALA A 3 -2.62 1.63 4.68
N SER A 4 -1.51 1.98 5.30
CA SER A 4 -1.08 1.40 6.57
C SER A 4 -0.55 2.47 7.51
N PRO A 5 -0.85 2.40 8.81
CA PRO A 5 -0.27 3.29 9.82
C PRO A 5 1.16 2.89 10.22
N LYS A 6 1.62 1.68 9.87
CA LYS A 6 2.91 1.15 10.32
C LYS A 6 4.05 1.50 9.37
N SER A 7 3.95 1.04 8.12
CA SER A 7 5.01 1.18 7.11
C SER A 7 4.45 1.04 5.71
N PHE A 8 5.22 1.48 4.71
CA PHE A 8 4.92 1.22 3.30
C PHE A 8 4.79 -0.27 2.98
N GLU A 9 5.64 -1.11 3.56
CA GLU A 9 5.66 -2.56 3.33
C GLU A 9 4.32 -3.21 3.73
N ASP A 10 3.77 -2.81 4.88
CA ASP A 10 2.45 -3.28 5.35
C ASP A 10 1.31 -2.78 4.44
N ALA A 11 1.42 -1.54 3.93
CA ALA A 11 0.46 -1.01 2.97
C ALA A 11 0.50 -1.77 1.63
N ILE A 12 1.70 -2.11 1.15
CA ILE A 12 1.91 -2.90 -0.07
C ILE A 12 1.36 -4.32 0.13
N GLN A 13 1.72 -4.99 1.22
CA GLN A 13 1.21 -6.33 1.53
C GLN A 13 -0.31 -6.37 1.60
N ASN A 14 -0.94 -5.38 2.23
CA ASN A 14 -2.40 -5.27 2.27
C ASN A 14 -3.00 -5.11 0.87
N GLY A 15 -2.38 -4.29 0.03
CA GLY A 15 -2.79 -4.11 -1.36
C GLY A 15 -2.64 -5.38 -2.21
N VAL A 16 -1.50 -6.09 -2.08
CA VAL A 16 -1.25 -7.39 -2.72
C VAL A 16 -2.27 -8.42 -2.26
N LYS A 17 -2.50 -8.57 -0.95
CA LYS A 17 -3.52 -9.49 -0.41
C LYS A 17 -4.90 -9.23 -0.99
N ARG A 18 -5.27 -7.96 -1.18
CA ARG A 18 -6.53 -7.59 -1.83
C ARG A 18 -6.55 -8.01 -3.29
N ALA A 19 -5.49 -7.73 -4.03
CA ALA A 19 -5.37 -8.09 -5.45
C ALA A 19 -5.43 -9.61 -5.66
N VAL A 20 -4.70 -10.39 -4.85
CA VAL A 20 -4.67 -11.86 -4.90
C VAL A 20 -6.04 -12.48 -4.58
N LYS A 21 -6.86 -11.83 -3.74
CA LYS A 21 -8.22 -12.33 -3.47
C LYS A 21 -9.14 -12.23 -4.67
N THR A 22 -8.92 -11.26 -5.56
CA THR A 22 -9.79 -10.99 -6.71
C THR A 22 -9.22 -11.50 -8.03
N LEU A 23 -7.89 -11.57 -8.16
CA LEU A 23 -7.17 -11.94 -9.37
C LEU A 23 -6.42 -13.25 -9.13
N LYS A 24 -6.53 -14.19 -10.07
CA LYS A 24 -5.78 -15.46 -10.06
C LYS A 24 -4.47 -15.28 -10.83
N ASN A 25 -3.38 -15.91 -10.37
CA ASN A 25 -2.02 -15.79 -10.92
C ASN A 25 -1.42 -14.37 -10.80
N VAL A 26 -1.49 -13.76 -9.62
CA VAL A 26 -0.77 -12.49 -9.36
C VAL A 26 0.70 -12.81 -9.10
N GLU A 27 1.57 -12.51 -10.05
CA GLU A 27 3.03 -12.73 -9.95
C GLU A 27 3.80 -11.46 -9.56
N GLY A 28 3.17 -10.29 -9.68
CA GLY A 28 3.76 -9.02 -9.31
C GLY A 28 2.70 -7.92 -9.18
N VAL A 29 3.05 -6.83 -8.51
CA VAL A 29 2.24 -5.62 -8.44
C VAL A 29 3.10 -4.42 -8.78
N TRP A 30 2.55 -3.48 -9.55
CA TRP A 30 3.25 -2.23 -9.83
C TRP A 30 2.82 -1.16 -8.86
N ILE A 31 3.78 -0.48 -8.23
CA ILE A 31 3.49 0.64 -7.33
C ILE A 31 3.54 1.92 -8.15
N ALA A 32 2.37 2.46 -8.49
CA ALA A 32 2.26 3.71 -9.25
C ALA A 32 2.56 4.95 -8.39
N ASN A 33 2.25 4.92 -7.09
CA ASN A 33 2.50 6.07 -6.23
C ASN A 33 2.67 5.66 -4.76
N GLN A 34 3.56 6.35 -4.05
CA GLN A 34 3.78 6.18 -2.62
C GLN A 34 3.70 7.56 -1.96
N LYS A 35 2.82 7.69 -0.96
CA LYS A 35 2.58 8.96 -0.26
C LYS A 35 2.58 8.76 1.25
N CYS A 36 3.31 9.60 1.96
CA CYS A 36 3.19 9.73 3.41
C CYS A 36 2.24 10.87 3.77
N VAL A 37 1.38 10.62 4.75
CA VAL A 37 0.63 11.65 5.45
C VAL A 37 1.39 11.97 6.73
N ILE A 38 1.82 13.22 6.88
CA ILE A 38 2.52 13.70 8.07
C ILE A 38 1.54 14.56 8.87
N LYS A 39 1.39 14.28 10.16
CA LYS A 39 0.63 15.12 11.11
C LYS A 39 1.52 15.42 12.31
N ASN A 40 1.58 16.69 12.73
CA ASN A 40 2.41 17.14 13.85
C ASN A 40 3.88 16.71 13.75
N GLY A 41 4.45 16.74 12.53
CA GLY A 41 5.84 16.34 12.29
C GLY A 41 6.11 14.83 12.42
N LYS A 42 5.08 14.01 12.65
CA LYS A 42 5.17 12.54 12.68
C LYS A 42 4.42 11.95 11.50
N ILE A 43 4.93 10.83 10.98
CA ILE A 43 4.23 10.11 9.91
C ILE A 43 2.97 9.49 10.52
N ALA A 44 1.82 9.92 10.03
CA ALA A 44 0.51 9.49 10.50
C ALA A 44 -0.04 8.32 9.68
N GLU A 45 0.26 8.27 8.39
CA GLU A 45 -0.25 7.22 7.50
C GLU A 45 0.63 7.05 6.26
N TYR A 46 0.81 5.81 5.83
CA TYR A 46 1.49 5.46 4.58
C TYR A 46 0.45 4.99 3.58
N ARG A 47 0.38 5.64 2.42
CA ARG A 47 -0.53 5.31 1.33
C ARG A 47 0.26 4.84 0.13
N VAL A 48 -0.16 3.72 -0.44
CA VAL A 48 0.39 3.18 -1.67
C VAL A 48 -0.72 2.98 -2.68
N ASN A 49 -0.48 3.43 -3.90
CA ASN A 49 -1.36 3.21 -5.01
C ASN A 49 -0.74 2.14 -5.91
N LEU A 50 -1.35 0.96 -5.88
CA LEU A 50 -1.01 -0.17 -6.74
C LEU A 50 -1.78 -0.04 -8.05
N ARG A 51 -1.14 -0.43 -9.14
CA ARG A 51 -1.73 -0.49 -10.49
C ARG A 51 -1.64 -1.90 -11.05
#